data_AF-A0AAJ1F9D6-F1
#
_entry.id   AF-A0AAJ1F9D6-F1
#
_cell.length_a   1.000
_cell.length_b   1.000
_cell.length_c   1.000
_cell.angle_alpha   90.00
_cell.angle_beta   90.00
_cell.angle_gamma   90.00
#
_symmetry.space_group_name_H-M   'P 1'
#
loop_
_entity.id
_entity.type
_entity.pdbx_description
1 polymer ?
#
loop_
_entity_poly.entity_id
_entity_poly.type
_entity_poly.pdbx_seq_one_letter_code
_entity_poly.pdbx_strand_id
1 'polypeptide(L)'
;MKWTSENSAQGRLELGSRAALLVVGAIPLIPTLIFGLLGFDGNTERVLIWALAASLSWHCLFARHQIVLDKGRGLLTRRISSLYPILVVQLKLNDIQGFMVAKSLGSRRYALIALCKNGERLELLSGHRGTMLEAGTYLADFSDKAIAEG
;
A
#
# COMPACT_ATOMS: atom_id res chain seq x y z
N MET A 1 5.01 4.79 -7.77
CA MET A 1 5.41 3.56 -7.05
C MET A 1 6.92 3.51 -7.04
N LYS A 2 7.53 2.85 -6.06
CA LYS A 2 9.00 2.75 -6.00
C LYS A 2 9.40 1.34 -5.62
N TRP A 3 10.18 0.68 -6.46
CA TRP A 3 10.85 -0.56 -6.13
C TRP A 3 12.17 -0.26 -5.41
N THR A 4 12.43 -0.96 -4.33
CA THR A 4 13.68 -0.92 -3.56
C THR A 4 14.12 -2.34 -3.27
N SER A 5 15.25 -2.75 -3.82
CA SER A 5 15.91 -4.00 -3.47
C SER A 5 16.79 -3.75 -2.24
N GLU A 6 16.48 -4.37 -1.10
CA GLU A 6 17.30 -4.27 0.11
C GLU A 6 18.50 -5.23 0.02
N ASN A 7 18.31 -6.40 -0.59
CA ASN A 7 19.35 -7.38 -0.90
C ASN A 7 18.86 -8.33 -2.01
N SER A 8 19.74 -9.21 -2.54
CA SER A 8 19.39 -10.25 -3.51
C SER A 8 18.25 -11.19 -3.06
N ALA A 9 18.03 -11.29 -1.74
CA ALA A 9 16.97 -12.10 -1.15
C ALA A 9 15.69 -11.33 -0.82
N GLN A 10 15.71 -9.99 -0.76
CA GLN A 10 14.56 -9.20 -0.30
C GLN A 10 14.35 -7.94 -1.13
N GLY A 11 13.15 -7.84 -1.72
CA GLY A 11 12.68 -6.69 -2.48
C GLY A 11 11.42 -6.10 -1.87
N ARG A 12 11.27 -4.78 -1.98
CA ARG A 12 10.10 -4.04 -1.48
C ARG A 12 9.57 -3.13 -2.58
N LEU A 13 8.26 -3.19 -2.77
CA LEU A 13 7.50 -2.26 -3.58
C LEU A 13 6.70 -1.35 -2.66
N GLU A 14 7.07 -0.07 -2.58
CA GLU A 14 6.31 0.96 -1.87
C GLU A 14 5.25 1.59 -2.77
N LEU A 15 4.06 1.75 -2.20
CA LEU A 15 2.83 2.05 -2.93
C LEU A 15 2.26 3.40 -2.49
N GLY A 16 1.76 4.15 -3.45
CA GLY A 16 1.31 5.53 -3.25
C GLY A 16 2.45 6.54 -3.20
N SER A 17 2.11 7.83 -3.33
CA SER A 17 3.07 8.90 -3.08
C SER A 17 3.09 9.19 -1.58
N ARG A 18 4.07 8.61 -0.88
CA ARG A 18 4.32 8.92 0.53
C ARG A 18 4.47 10.42 0.74
N ALA A 19 5.10 11.13 -0.20
CA ALA A 19 5.21 12.58 -0.19
C ALA A 19 3.84 13.27 -0.22
N ALA A 20 2.92 12.85 -1.10
CA ALA A 20 1.58 13.43 -1.17
C ALA A 20 0.78 13.18 0.13
N LEU A 21 0.86 11.96 0.68
CA LEU A 21 0.23 11.63 1.96
C LEU A 21 0.82 12.44 3.13
N LEU A 22 2.13 12.68 3.12
CA LEU A 22 2.79 13.53 4.11
C LEU A 22 2.31 14.98 4.01
N VAL A 23 2.19 15.54 2.80
CA VAL A 23 1.69 16.90 2.59
C VAL A 23 0.24 17.03 3.06
N VAL A 24 -0.64 16.11 2.63
CA VAL A 24 -2.04 16.10 3.04
C VAL A 24 -2.18 15.91 4.56
N GLY A 25 -1.32 15.10 5.17
CA GLY A 25 -1.31 14.88 6.62
C GLY A 25 -0.75 16.05 7.42
N ALA A 26 0.19 16.81 6.86
CA ALA A 26 0.83 17.95 7.54
C ALA A 26 -0.08 19.19 7.60
N ILE A 27 -0.89 19.43 6.57
CA ILE A 27 -1.77 20.62 6.48
C ILE A 27 -2.72 20.73 7.68
N PRO A 28 -3.47 19.68 8.09
CA PRO A 28 -4.31 19.73 9.28
C PRO A 28 -3.52 19.53 10.59
N LEU A 29 -2.28 19.02 10.54
CA LEU A 29 -1.50 18.74 11.75
C LEU A 29 -1.09 20.03 12.45
N ILE A 30 -0.65 21.04 11.70
CA ILE A 30 -0.17 22.29 12.29
C ILE A 30 -1.29 23.01 13.07
N PRO A 31 -2.50 23.24 12.50
CA PRO A 31 -3.61 23.81 13.26
C PRO A 31 -4.02 22.94 14.45
N THR A 32 -4.07 21.61 14.29
CA THR A 32 -4.48 20.73 15.40
C THR A 32 -3.49 20.77 16.57
N LEU A 33 -2.18 20.86 16.31
CA LEU A 33 -1.20 21.06 17.38
C LEU A 33 -1.38 22.42 18.08
N ILE A 34 -1.61 23.50 17.33
CA ILE A 34 -1.83 24.84 17.89
C ILE A 34 -3.09 24.87 18.77
N PHE A 35 -4.22 24.34 18.29
CA PHE A 35 -5.46 24.29 19.07
C PHE A 35 -5.33 23.37 20.30
N GLY A 36 -4.59 22.27 20.18
CA GLY A 36 -4.30 21.39 21.33
C GLY A 36 -3.49 22.10 22.42
N LEU A 37 -2.58 23.01 22.04
CA LEU A 37 -1.76 23.80 22.98
C LEU A 37 -2.52 24.96 23.62
N LEU A 38 -3.37 25.64 22.85
CA LEU A 38 -4.19 26.76 23.35
C LEU A 38 -5.34 26.30 24.25
N GLY A 39 -5.67 25.01 24.21
CA GLY A 39 -6.76 24.43 24.98
C GLY A 39 -8.13 24.64 24.33
N PHE A 40 -9.10 23.84 24.78
CA PHE A 40 -10.48 23.92 24.31
C PHE A 40 -11.33 24.72 25.30
N ASP A 41 -12.16 25.61 24.79
CA ASP A 41 -13.13 26.42 25.54
C ASP A 41 -14.37 25.60 26.00
N GLY A 42 -14.29 24.27 25.97
CA GLY A 42 -15.39 23.36 26.27
C GLY A 42 -16.41 23.21 25.14
N ASN A 43 -16.20 23.84 23.97
CA ASN A 43 -17.08 23.66 22.82
C ASN A 43 -16.88 22.27 22.18
N THR A 44 -17.85 21.39 22.35
CA THR A 44 -17.86 20.01 21.84
C THR A 44 -17.65 19.92 20.33
N GLU A 45 -18.21 20.85 19.55
CA GLU A 45 -18.07 20.87 18.09
C GLU A 45 -16.60 21.11 17.68
N ARG A 46 -15.94 22.07 18.33
CA ARG A 46 -14.52 22.38 18.09
C ARG A 46 -13.62 21.21 18.47
N VAL A 47 -13.90 20.55 19.59
CA VAL A 47 -13.18 19.34 20.02
C VAL A 47 -13.35 18.21 19.01
N LEU A 48 -14.55 18.01 18.49
CA LEU A 48 -14.83 16.95 17.51
C LEU A 48 -14.12 17.22 16.18
N ILE A 49 -14.20 18.45 15.66
CA ILE A 49 -13.50 18.86 14.43
C ILE A 49 -11.98 18.67 14.61
N TRP A 50 -11.45 19.09 15.75
CA TRP A 50 -10.03 18.90 16.08
C TRP A 50 -9.65 17.42 16.10
N ALA A 51 -10.44 16.57 16.77
CA ALA A 51 -10.15 15.14 16.88
C ALA A 51 -10.18 14.44 15.52
N LEU A 52 -11.14 14.80 14.65
CA LEU A 52 -11.24 14.27 13.29
C LEU A 52 -10.07 14.73 12.43
N ALA A 53 -9.72 16.02 12.48
CA ALA A 53 -8.59 16.57 11.73
C ALA A 53 -7.26 15.94 12.19
N ALA A 54 -7.06 15.80 13.50
CA ALA A 54 -5.87 15.18 14.08
C ALA A 54 -5.78 13.71 13.67
N SER A 55 -6.90 12.97 13.76
CA SER A 55 -6.96 11.56 13.34
C SER A 55 -6.64 11.38 11.87
N LEU A 56 -7.22 12.22 10.99
CA LEU A 56 -6.94 12.20 9.56
C LEU A 56 -5.48 12.51 9.26
N SER A 57 -4.94 13.58 9.86
CA SER A 57 -3.52 13.93 9.77
C SER A 57 -2.63 12.77 10.13
N TRP A 58 -2.91 12.14 11.28
CA TRP A 58 -2.14 11.02 11.76
C TRP A 58 -2.23 9.83 10.80
N HIS A 59 -3.43 9.48 10.33
CA HIS A 59 -3.59 8.39 9.38
C HIS A 59 -2.84 8.63 8.08
N CYS A 60 -2.86 9.85 7.54
CA CYS A 60 -2.12 10.23 6.35
C CYS A 60 -0.60 10.18 6.55
N LEU A 61 -0.08 10.67 7.67
CA LEU A 61 1.36 10.71 7.95
C LEU A 61 1.98 9.32 8.11
N PHE A 62 1.23 8.39 8.71
CA PHE A 62 1.70 7.04 9.00
C PHE A 62 1.21 5.99 8.00
N ALA A 63 0.34 6.36 7.06
CA ALA A 63 -0.13 5.46 6.00
C ALA A 63 1.05 4.91 5.20
N ARG A 64 1.15 3.58 5.15
CA ARG A 64 2.13 2.83 4.41
C ARG A 64 1.45 1.66 3.74
N HIS A 65 1.65 1.56 2.44
CA HIS A 65 1.24 0.41 1.66
C HIS A 65 2.49 -0.14 0.99
N GLN A 66 2.78 -1.41 1.23
CA GLN A 66 3.95 -2.06 0.69
C GLN A 66 3.68 -3.52 0.34
N ILE A 67 4.37 -4.00 -0.69
CA ILE A 67 4.52 -5.42 -0.97
C ILE A 67 5.98 -5.76 -0.75
N VAL A 68 6.24 -6.78 0.06
CA VAL A 68 7.59 -7.28 0.36
C VAL A 68 7.70 -8.68 -0.20
N LEU A 69 8.74 -8.91 -1.00
CA LEU A 69 9.11 -10.21 -1.51
C LEU A 69 10.38 -10.66 -0.80
N ASP A 70 10.28 -11.75 -0.05
CA ASP A 70 11.39 -12.34 0.69
C ASP A 70 11.64 -13.76 0.16
N LYS A 71 12.68 -13.92 -0.67
CA LYS A 71 13.12 -15.21 -1.21
C LYS A 71 13.65 -16.13 -0.11
N GLY A 72 14.32 -15.58 0.90
CA GLY A 72 14.90 -16.36 1.99
C GLY A 72 13.83 -17.06 2.82
N ARG A 73 12.70 -16.39 3.06
CA ARG A 73 11.53 -16.97 3.73
C ARG A 73 10.55 -17.64 2.77
N GLY A 74 10.71 -17.44 1.47
CA GLY A 74 9.80 -17.96 0.45
C GLY A 74 8.42 -17.30 0.48
N LEU A 75 8.32 -16.01 0.84
CA LEU A 75 7.05 -15.31 1.08
C LEU A 75 6.93 -14.03 0.26
N LEU A 76 5.72 -13.78 -0.24
CA LEU A 76 5.24 -12.48 -0.69
C LEU A 76 4.24 -11.95 0.34
N THR A 77 4.53 -10.79 0.92
CA THR A 77 3.69 -10.15 1.93
C THR A 77 3.17 -8.82 1.43
N ARG A 78 1.85 -8.69 1.32
CA ARG A 78 1.17 -7.40 1.14
C ARG A 78 0.81 -6.85 2.51
N ARG A 79 1.27 -5.65 2.83
CA ARG A 79 0.97 -4.97 4.10
C ARG A 79 0.42 -3.58 3.84
N ILE A 80 -0.75 -3.30 4.40
CA ILE A 80 -1.33 -1.97 4.54
C ILE A 80 -1.35 -1.64 6.02
N SER A 81 -0.74 -0.53 6.39
CA SER A 81 -0.66 -0.06 7.77
C SER A 81 -0.80 1.44 7.84
N SER A 82 -1.25 1.93 8.98
CA SER A 82 -1.06 3.31 9.40
C SER A 82 -0.24 3.29 10.68
N LEU A 83 -0.80 3.68 11.82
CA LEU A 83 -0.24 3.41 13.14
C LEU A 83 -0.12 1.91 13.45
N TYR A 84 -1.12 1.15 13.02
CA TYR A 84 -1.23 -0.29 13.21
C TYR A 84 -1.47 -0.97 11.86
N PRO A 85 -1.16 -2.28 11.73
CA PRO A 85 -1.49 -3.03 10.54
C PRO A 85 -3.01 -3.09 10.35
N ILE A 86 -3.48 -2.66 9.18
CA ILE A 86 -4.90 -2.73 8.78
C ILE A 86 -5.14 -4.02 8.00
N LEU A 87 -4.20 -4.38 7.13
CA LEU A 87 -4.25 -5.59 6.33
C LEU A 87 -2.86 -6.19 6.20
N VAL A 88 -2.75 -7.49 6.45
CA VAL A 88 -1.56 -8.28 6.16
C VAL A 88 -2.00 -9.53 5.42
N VAL A 89 -1.55 -9.69 4.18
CA VAL A 89 -1.76 -10.90 3.40
C VAL A 89 -0.41 -11.50 3.07
N GLN A 90 -0.26 -12.79 3.32
CA GLN A 90 0.96 -13.54 3.05
C GLN A 90 0.65 -14.66 2.07
N LEU A 91 1.49 -14.77 1.05
CA LEU A 91 1.47 -15.84 0.07
C LEU A 91 2.82 -16.52 0.04
N LYS A 92 2.84 -17.86 -0.04
CA LYS A 92 4.10 -18.56 -0.30
C LYS A 92 4.46 -18.37 -1.76
N LEU A 93 5.72 -18.04 -2.04
CA LEU A 93 6.21 -17.87 -3.40
C LEU A 93 6.04 -19.14 -4.25
N ASN A 94 6.14 -20.31 -3.60
CA ASN A 94 5.92 -21.60 -4.24
C ASN A 94 4.47 -21.83 -4.67
N ASP A 95 3.52 -21.13 -4.06
CA ASP A 95 2.09 -21.23 -4.38
C ASP A 95 1.71 -20.26 -5.49
N ILE A 96 2.57 -19.30 -5.84
CA ILE A 96 2.36 -18.36 -6.94
C ILE A 96 2.86 -18.98 -8.25
N GLN A 97 1.99 -19.09 -9.25
CA GLN A 97 2.37 -19.50 -10.61
C GLN A 97 2.91 -18.31 -11.42
N GLY A 98 2.33 -17.14 -11.25
CA GLY A 98 2.70 -15.95 -11.99
C GLY A 98 1.89 -14.72 -11.58
N PHE A 99 2.15 -13.62 -12.26
CA PHE A 99 1.44 -12.37 -12.08
C PHE A 99 0.64 -12.03 -13.34
N MET A 100 -0.47 -11.33 -13.16
CA MET A 100 -1.32 -10.88 -14.25
C MET A 100 -1.76 -9.45 -14.01
N VAL A 101 -1.72 -8.63 -15.05
CA VAL A 101 -2.34 -7.31 -15.04
C VAL A 101 -3.60 -7.37 -15.88
N ALA A 102 -4.75 -7.17 -15.25
CA ALA A 102 -6.04 -7.22 -15.92
C ALA A 102 -6.91 -6.04 -15.50
N LYS A 103 -7.92 -5.69 -16.30
CA LYS A 103 -8.89 -4.67 -15.92
C LYS A 103 -9.74 -5.16 -14.75
N SER A 104 -9.85 -4.38 -13.67
CA SER A 104 -10.72 -4.72 -12.54
C SER A 104 -12.19 -4.64 -12.97
N LEU A 105 -12.99 -5.65 -12.65
CA LEU A 105 -14.44 -5.61 -12.91
C LEU A 105 -15.05 -4.39 -12.23
N GLY A 106 -15.88 -3.64 -12.97
CA GLY A 106 -16.58 -2.45 -12.45
C GLY A 106 -15.70 -1.21 -12.24
N SER A 107 -14.41 -1.24 -12.62
CA SER A 107 -13.50 -0.10 -12.44
C SER A 107 -12.82 0.31 -13.74
N ARG A 108 -12.50 1.59 -13.88
CA ARG A 108 -11.60 2.09 -14.93
C ARG A 108 -10.11 1.77 -14.64
N ARG A 109 -9.82 1.14 -13.49
CA ARG A 109 -8.47 0.80 -13.04
C ARG A 109 -8.08 -0.63 -13.46
N TYR A 110 -6.78 -0.83 -13.59
CA TYR A 110 -6.17 -2.14 -13.78
C TYR A 110 -5.74 -2.69 -12.43
N ALA A 111 -5.87 -3.99 -12.25
CA ALA A 111 -5.45 -4.73 -11.08
C ALA A 111 -4.22 -5.59 -11.40
N LEU A 112 -3.24 -5.56 -10.51
CA LEU A 112 -2.16 -6.55 -10.48
C LEU A 112 -2.60 -7.71 -9.59
N ILE A 113 -2.60 -8.90 -10.16
CA ILE A 113 -3.16 -10.11 -9.57
C ILE A 113 -2.05 -11.16 -9.47
N ALA A 114 -1.90 -11.79 -8.30
CA ALA A 114 -1.13 -13.02 -8.14
C ALA A 114 -2.01 -14.22 -8.51
N LEU A 115 -1.56 -15.01 -9.48
CA LEU A 115 -2.19 -16.26 -9.87
C LEU A 115 -1.61 -17.39 -9.01
N CYS A 116 -2.43 -17.98 -8.16
CA CYS A 116 -2.02 -19.06 -7.28
C CYS A 116 -2.24 -20.43 -7.93
N LYS A 117 -1.49 -21.44 -7.49
CA LYS A 117 -1.53 -22.80 -8.04
C LYS A 117 -2.88 -23.51 -7.89
N ASN A 118 -3.61 -23.16 -6.84
CA ASN A 118 -4.97 -23.61 -6.57
C ASN A 118 -6.04 -22.93 -7.45
N GLY A 119 -5.64 -22.06 -8.38
CA GLY A 119 -6.56 -21.30 -9.23
C GLY A 119 -7.07 -20.01 -8.60
N GLU A 120 -6.71 -19.71 -7.35
CA GLU A 120 -7.09 -18.46 -6.70
C GLU A 120 -6.38 -17.27 -7.35
N ARG A 121 -7.12 -16.18 -7.47
CA ARG A 121 -6.65 -14.90 -7.99
C ARG A 121 -6.66 -13.89 -6.86
N LEU A 122 -5.47 -13.53 -6.36
CA LEU A 122 -5.36 -12.54 -5.31
C LEU A 122 -4.99 -11.19 -5.91
N GLU A 123 -5.89 -10.21 -5.77
CA GLU A 123 -5.56 -8.82 -6.11
C GLU A 123 -4.51 -8.28 -5.13
N LEU A 124 -3.34 -7.97 -5.67
CA LEU A 124 -2.27 -7.32 -4.93
C LEU A 124 -2.43 -5.81 -4.94
N LEU A 125 -2.71 -5.23 -6.12
CA LEU A 125 -2.76 -3.80 -6.35
C LEU A 125 -3.83 -3.42 -7.38
N SER A 126 -4.23 -2.15 -7.34
CA SER A 126 -5.08 -1.52 -8.36
C SER A 126 -4.55 -0.13 -8.70
N GLY A 127 -4.55 0.24 -9.98
CA GLY A 127 -4.00 1.50 -10.46
C GLY A 127 -4.10 1.70 -11.98
N HIS A 128 -3.20 2.51 -12.52
CA HIS A 128 -3.10 2.74 -13.96
C HIS A 128 -2.35 1.58 -14.62
N ARG A 129 -2.71 1.21 -15.86
CA ARG A 129 -2.13 0.08 -16.60
C ARG A 129 -0.61 0.04 -16.54
N GLY A 130 0.05 1.13 -16.96
CA GLY A 130 1.52 1.20 -16.99
C GLY A 130 2.15 0.99 -15.60
N THR A 131 1.57 1.61 -14.56
CA THR A 131 2.08 1.42 -13.19
C THR A 131 1.88 -0.01 -12.67
N MET A 132 0.79 -0.70 -13.05
CA MET A 132 0.57 -2.09 -12.66
C MET A 132 1.48 -3.05 -13.41
N LEU A 133 1.72 -2.79 -14.69
CA LEU A 133 2.64 -3.57 -15.51
C LEU A 133 4.06 -3.46 -14.99
N GLU A 134 4.55 -2.25 -14.75
CA GLU A 134 5.89 -2.01 -14.20
C GLU A 134 6.07 -2.70 -12.85
N ALA A 135 5.10 -2.54 -11.94
CA ALA A 135 5.10 -3.22 -10.65
C ALA A 135 5.09 -4.75 -10.78
N GLY A 136 4.29 -5.27 -11.71
CA GLY A 136 4.20 -6.70 -12.00
C GLY A 136 5.52 -7.23 -12.56
N THR A 137 6.16 -6.51 -13.48
CA THR A 137 7.46 -6.87 -14.06
C THR A 137 8.53 -6.94 -12.98
N TYR A 138 8.62 -5.95 -12.08
CA TYR A 138 9.57 -6.03 -10.96
C TYR A 138 9.34 -7.26 -10.07
N LEU A 139 8.09 -7.58 -9.77
CA LEU A 139 7.76 -8.75 -8.94
C LEU A 139 8.03 -10.07 -9.68
N ALA A 140 7.73 -10.13 -10.98
CA ALA A 140 7.96 -11.29 -11.83
C ALA A 140 9.45 -11.57 -12.01
N ASP A 141 10.22 -10.54 -12.41
CA ASP A 141 11.68 -10.61 -12.57
C ASP A 141 12.34 -10.97 -11.25
N PHE A 142 11.94 -10.32 -10.15
CA PHE A 142 12.52 -10.60 -8.86
C PHE A 142 12.13 -11.97 -8.32
N SER A 143 11.05 -12.63 -8.75
CA SER A 143 10.66 -13.95 -8.23
C SER A 143 10.81 -15.11 -9.22
N ASP A 144 11.41 -14.84 -10.38
CA ASP A 144 11.60 -15.79 -11.46
C ASP A 144 10.25 -16.43 -11.86
N LYS A 145 9.23 -15.57 -12.02
CA LYS A 145 7.84 -15.93 -12.37
C LYS A 145 7.43 -15.24 -13.67
N ALA A 146 6.44 -15.81 -14.36
CA ALA A 146 5.89 -15.19 -15.56
C ALA A 146 4.94 -14.03 -15.22
N ILE A 147 4.85 -13.06 -16.13
CA ILE A 147 3.84 -12.01 -16.12
C ILE A 147 3.00 -12.07 -17.40
N ALA A 148 1.69 -11.92 -17.27
CA ALA A 148 0.75 -11.82 -18.38
C ALA A 148 -0.04 -10.50 -18.33
N GLU A 149 -0.47 -10.03 -19.50
CA GLU A 149 -1.43 -8.94 -19.66
C GLU A 149 -2.77 -9.53 -20.13
N GLY A 150 -3.87 -9.11 -19.50
CA GLY A 150 -5.23 -9.55 -19.81
C GLY A 150 -6.26 -8.44 -19.83
#